data_AF-A0A832A600-F1
#
_entry.id   AF-A0A832A600-F1
#
_cell.length_a   1.000
_cell.length_b   1.000
_cell.length_c   1.000
_cell.angle_alpha   90.00
_cell.angle_beta   90.00
_cell.angle_gamma   90.00
#
_symmetry.space_group_name_H-M   'P 1'
#
loop_
_entity.id
_entity.type
_entity.pdbx_description
1 polymer ?
#
loop_
_entity_poly.entity_id
_entity_poly.type
_entity_poly.pdbx_seq_one_letter_code
_entity_poly.pdbx_strand_id
1 'polypeptide(L)' 'MSTRSQNEKKFGQWEQLTDGGRRYRRDVPGRQGWLARYFKEVDADETTVRFWQEIYDDTGKLVETHEKFPVDKGHQKV' A
#
# COMPACT_ATOMS: atom_id res chain seq x y z
N MET A 1 3.20 -16.16 3.97
CA MET A 1 2.55 -14.85 4.09
C MET A 1 2.82 -14.27 5.47
N SER A 2 2.90 -12.94 5.60
CA SER A 2 3.13 -12.29 6.90
C SER A 2 1.86 -12.32 7.74
N THR A 3 1.98 -12.59 9.04
CA THR A 3 0.84 -12.59 9.96
C THR A 3 0.30 -11.18 10.18
N ARG A 4 -0.94 -11.08 10.68
CA ARG A 4 -1.58 -9.80 11.04
C ARG A 4 -0.68 -8.91 11.90
N SER A 5 -0.15 -9.44 13.00
CA SER A 5 0.74 -8.69 13.90
C SER A 5 2.01 -8.18 13.20
N GLN A 6 2.57 -8.96 12.27
CA GLN A 6 3.72 -8.53 11.48
C GLN A 6 3.35 -7.41 10.50
N ASN A 7 2.17 -7.48 9.88
CA ASN A 7 1.68 -6.43 8.98
C ASN A 7 1.38 -5.15 9.76
N GLU A 8 0.66 -5.23 10.88
CA GLU A 8 0.37 -4.09 11.74
C GLU A 8 1.66 -3.38 12.20
N LYS A 9 2.67 -4.14 12.63
CA LYS A 9 3.98 -3.58 13.02
C LYS A 9 4.73 -2.95 11.84
N LYS A 10 4.68 -3.58 10.65
CA LYS A 10 5.45 -3.13 9.48
C LYS A 10 4.84 -1.87 8.84
N PHE A 11 3.52 -1.80 8.77
CA PHE A 11 2.81 -0.73 8.07
C PHE A 11 2.39 0.39 9.03
N GLY A 12 2.06 0.06 10.28
CA GLY A 12 1.73 1.03 11.33
C GLY A 12 0.32 1.61 11.21
N GLN A 13 -0.29 1.60 10.02
CA GLN A 13 -1.64 2.06 9.77
C GLN A 13 -2.42 1.00 9.01
N TRP A 14 -3.69 0.81 9.37
CA TRP A 14 -4.57 -0.13 8.71
C TRP A 14 -6.04 0.24 8.91
N GLU A 15 -6.89 -0.21 7.99
CA GLU A 15 -8.34 -0.15 8.07
C GLU A 15 -8.92 -1.54 7.81
N GLN A 16 -10.07 -1.83 8.42
CA GLN A 16 -10.82 -3.05 8.13
C GLN A 16 -11.72 -2.80 6.91
N LEU A 17 -11.72 -3.75 5.98
CA LEU A 17 -12.53 -3.70 4.77
C LEU A 17 -13.88 -4.40 5.00
N THR A 18 -14.88 -4.06 4.18
CA THR A 18 -16.26 -4.56 4.30
C THR A 18 -16.39 -6.07 4.05
N ASP A 19 -15.42 -6.67 3.35
CA ASP A 19 -15.31 -8.10 3.09
C ASP A 19 -14.63 -8.88 4.24
N GLY A 20 -14.32 -8.21 5.36
CA GLY A 20 -13.61 -8.79 6.49
C GLY A 20 -12.08 -8.73 6.37
N GLY A 21 -11.57 -8.32 5.21
CA GLY A 21 -10.15 -8.11 4.96
C GLY A 21 -9.59 -6.85 5.64
N ARG A 22 -8.34 -6.54 5.33
CA ARG A 22 -7.64 -5.34 5.83
C ARG A 22 -6.84 -4.68 4.73
N ARG A 23 -6.82 -3.36 4.76
CA ARG A 23 -5.86 -2.57 4.00
C ARG A 23 -4.86 -1.94 4.95
N TYR A 24 -3.61 -2.37 4.83
CA TYR A 24 -2.47 -1.77 5.50
C TYR A 24 -1.88 -0.64 4.65
N ARG A 25 -1.43 0.41 5.32
CA ARG A 25 -0.81 1.59 4.72
C ARG A 25 0.50 1.89 5.40
N ARG A 26 1.54 2.19 4.63
CA ARG A 26 2.81 2.72 5.14
C ARG A 26 3.25 3.93 4.32
N ASP A 27 3.46 5.03 5.00
CA ASP A 27 3.94 6.27 4.40
C ASP A 27 5.46 6.37 4.55
N VAL A 28 6.14 6.68 3.44
CA VAL A 28 7.59 6.85 3.35
C VAL A 28 7.86 8.22 2.74
N PRO A 29 8.15 9.23 3.57
CA PRO A 29 8.52 10.57 3.09
C PRO A 29 9.78 10.49 2.22
N GLY A 30 9.70 11.10 1.04
CA GLY A 30 10.79 11.22 0.08
C GLY A 30 11.53 12.55 0.22
N ARG A 31 12.37 12.85 -0.78
CA ARG A 31 13.03 14.16 -0.89
C ARG A 31 12.05 15.20 -1.44
N GLN A 32 12.31 16.47 -1.15
CA GLN A 32 11.56 17.61 -1.71
C GLN A 32 10.04 17.54 -1.46
N GLY A 33 9.59 16.97 -0.34
CA GLY A 33 8.16 16.91 -0.01
C GLY A 33 7.38 15.78 -0.70
N TRP A 34 8.01 15.01 -1.59
CA TRP A 34 7.38 13.85 -2.21
C TRP A 34 7.06 12.77 -1.17
N LEU A 35 6.06 11.94 -1.46
CA LEU A 35 5.62 10.87 -0.57
C LEU A 35 5.45 9.57 -1.36
N ALA A 36 6.12 8.51 -0.94
CA ALA A 36 5.79 7.16 -1.36
C ALA A 36 4.86 6.51 -0.33
N ARG A 37 3.70 6.02 -0.77
CA ARG A 37 2.74 5.32 0.06
C ARG A 37 2.58 3.88 -0.41
N TYR A 38 2.86 2.93 0.48
CA TYR A 38 2.67 1.52 0.21
C TYR A 38 1.34 1.04 0.77
N PHE A 39 0.61 0.29 -0.04
CA PHE A 39 -0.62 -0.36 0.35
C PHE A 39 -0.49 -1.87 0.23
N LYS A 40 -1.02 -2.58 1.22
CA LYS A 40 -1.18 -4.03 1.20
C LYS A 40 -2.60 -4.37 1.60
N GLU A 41 -3.33 -5.05 0.73
CA GLU A 41 -4.63 -5.60 1.04
C GLU A 41 -4.51 -7.10 1.29
N VAL A 42 -5.23 -7.54 2.31
CA VAL A 42 -5.41 -8.96 2.63
C VAL A 42 -6.89 -9.27 2.79
N ASP A 43 -7.27 -10.51 2.53
CA ASP A 43 -8.59 -11.03 2.86
C ASP A 43 -8.74 -11.36 4.35
N ALA A 44 -9.88 -11.94 4.74
CA ALA A 44 -10.19 -12.31 6.12
C ALA A 44 -9.22 -13.35 6.72
N ASP A 45 -8.56 -14.15 5.86
CA ASP A 45 -7.56 -15.16 6.25
C ASP A 45 -6.13 -14.60 6.23
N GLU A 46 -5.97 -13.28 6.11
CA GLU A 46 -4.69 -12.58 6.02
C GLU A 46 -3.91 -12.94 4.73
N THR A 47 -4.58 -13.49 3.72
CA THR A 47 -4.00 -13.78 2.41
C THR A 47 -3.89 -12.50 1.60
N THR A 48 -2.70 -12.23 1.04
CA THR A 48 -2.48 -11.00 0.28
C THR A 48 -3.24 -11.04 -1.05
N VAL A 49 -4.15 -10.09 -1.25
CA VAL A 49 -4.96 -9.97 -2.48
C VAL A 49 -4.45 -8.85 -3.39
N ARG A 50 -3.82 -7.82 -2.81
CA ARG A 50 -3.26 -6.71 -3.57
C ARG A 50 -2.06 -6.09 -2.87
N PHE A 51 -1.06 -5.69 -3.64
CA PHE A 51 0.06 -4.90 -3.13
C PHE A 51 0.46 -3.88 -4.18
N TRP A 52 0.43 -2.60 -3.81
CA TRP A 52 0.80 -1.51 -4.70
C TRP A 52 1.46 -0.37 -3.96
N GLN A 53 2.10 0.49 -4.73
CA GLN A 53 2.73 1.71 -4.28
C GLN A 53 2.15 2.88 -5.05
N GLU A 54 1.97 3.98 -4.33
CA GLU A 54 1.58 5.27 -4.88
C GLU A 54 2.70 6.28 -4.61
N ILE A 55 3.00 7.10 -5.60
CA ILE A 55 3.95 8.20 -5.50
C ILE A 55 3.19 9.51 -5.64
N TYR A 56 3.33 10.34 -4.62
CA TYR A 56 2.75 11.67 -4.56
C TYR A 56 3.87 12.70 -4.68
N ASP A 57 3.59 13.77 -5.43
CA ASP A 57 4.47 14.93 -5.51
C ASP A 57 4.42 15.77 -4.22
N ASP A 58 5.15 16.88 -4.22
CA ASP A 58 5.27 17.83 -3.10
C ASP A 58 3.97 18.58 -2.78
N THR A 59 3.01 18.59 -3.71
CA THR A 59 1.67 19.15 -3.51
C THR A 59 0.66 18.13 -3.01
N GLY A 60 1.07 16.86 -2.86
CA GLY A 60 0.20 15.76 -2.47
C GLY A 60 -0.64 15.22 -3.63
N LYS A 61 -0.28 15.50 -4.88
CA LYS A 61 -0.94 14.93 -6.06
C LYS A 61 -0.32 13.59 -6.40
N LEU A 62 -1.17 12.58 -6.64
CA LEU A 62 -0.74 11.28 -7.13
C LEU A 62 -0.17 11.42 -8.55
N VAL A 63 1.09 11.05 -8.74
CA VAL A 63 1.79 11.14 -10.04
C VAL A 63 2.10 9.78 -10.63
N GLU A 64 2.20 8.74 -9.79
CA GLU A 64 2.53 7.40 -10.24
C GLU A 64 1.92 6.32 -9.34
N THR A 65 1.50 5.22 -9.95
CA THR A 65 1.08 4.00 -9.27
C THR A 65 1.89 2.81 -9.78
N HIS A 66 2.32 1.94 -8.87
CA HIS A 66 2.97 0.67 -9.20
C HIS A 66 2.25 -0.48 -8.51
N GLU A 67 1.46 -1.22 -9.25
CA GLU A 67 0.85 -2.46 -8.78
C GLU A 67 1.85 -3.61 -8.93
N LYS A 68 2.22 -4.23 -7.81
CA LYS A 68 3.23 -5.30 -7.73
C LYS A 68 2.60 -6.68 -7.55
N PHE A 69 1.37 -6.74 -7.05
CA PHE A 69 0.59 -7.97 -6.86
C PHE A 69 -0.90 -7.66 -7.08
N PRO A 70 -1.69 -8.56 -7.72
CA PRO A 70 -1.37 -9.95 -8.07
C PRO A 70 -0.46 -10.13 -9.28
N VAL A 71 -0.45 -9.15 -10.18
CA VAL A 71 0.43 -9.10 -11.34
C VAL A 71 1.20 -7.80 -11.27
N ASP A 72 2.52 -7.86 -11.48
CA ASP A 72 3.32 -6.64 -11.58
C ASP A 72 2.97 -5.92 -12.89
N LYS A 73 2.28 -4.77 -12.76
CA LYS A 73 1.89 -3.92 -13.90
C LYS A 73 2.95 -2.87 -14.23
N GLY A 74 4.05 -2.84 -13.50
CA GLY A 74 5.06 -1.80 -13.59
C GLY A 74 4.57 -0.44 -13.10
N HIS A 75 5.38 0.58 -13.35
CA HIS A 75 5.08 1.95 -13.01
C HIS A 75 4.14 2.56 -14.05
N GLN A 76 3.00 3.07 -13.60
CA GLN A 76 2.00 3.75 -14.41
C GLN A 76 1.87 5.19 -13.93
N LYS A 77 2.13 6.16 -14.82
CA LYS A 77 1.86 7.57 -14.54
C LYS A 77 0.35 7.81 -14.57
N VAL A 78 -0.12 8.69 -13.69
CA VAL A 78 -1.53 9.10 -13.58
C VAL A 78 -1.80 10.35 -14.41
#